data_AF-A0A239E4Z3-F1
#
_entry.id   AF-A0A239E4Z3-F1
#
_cell.length_a   1.000
_cell.length_b   1.000
_cell.length_c   1.000
_cell.angle_alpha   90.00
_cell.angle_beta   90.00
_cell.angle_gamma   90.00
#
_symmetry.space_group_name_H-M   'P 1'
#
loop_
_entity.id
_entity.type
_entity.pdbx_description
1 polymer ?
#
loop_
_entity_poly.entity_id
_entity_poly.type
_entity_poly.pdbx_seq_one_letter_code
_entity_poly.pdbx_strand_id
1 'polypeptide(L)'
;MGLRLPLGQMTVLMGSENARRQVMTALDESTGRCAGGHGSVPVQRLSPTSGEGVGPRLAAVEEARRGDASIVLVDRLTDGLSSTDRRAVLSAVRSVAAPGRAVLVDDADPVAALSFADGALRSAGGALSLEPVGGFDYLAS
;
A
#
# COMPACT_ATOMS: atom_id res chain seq x y z
N MET A 1 5.83 20.05 2.74
CA MET A 1 6.56 19.03 1.96
C MET A 1 5.57 17.98 1.51
N GLY A 2 5.59 17.56 0.24
CA GLY A 2 4.69 16.53 -0.29
C GLY A 2 5.31 15.13 -0.19
N LEU A 3 4.51 14.12 0.14
CA LEU A 3 4.90 12.72 0.06
C LEU A 3 5.08 12.32 -1.41
N ARG A 4 6.15 11.59 -1.72
CA ARG A 4 6.37 11.00 -3.04
C ARG A 4 6.33 9.48 -2.92
N LEU A 5 5.36 8.87 -3.58
CA LEU A 5 5.26 7.42 -3.65
C LEU A 5 5.99 6.93 -4.92
N PRO A 6 6.83 5.89 -4.82
CA PRO A 6 7.49 5.31 -5.98
C PRO A 6 6.49 4.58 -6.87
N LEU A 7 6.52 4.89 -8.17
CA LEU A 7 5.74 4.18 -9.18
C LEU A 7 6.31 2.78 -9.43
N GLY A 8 5.43 1.82 -9.71
CA GLY A 8 5.84 0.44 -9.95
C GLY A 8 6.18 -0.33 -8.69
N GLN A 9 5.96 0.24 -7.49
CA GLN A 9 6.37 -0.32 -6.22
C GLN A 9 5.20 -0.46 -5.24
N MET A 10 5.28 -1.51 -4.43
CA MET A 10 4.44 -1.73 -3.25
C MET A 10 5.19 -1.23 -2.01
N THR A 11 4.65 -0.21 -1.37
CA THR A 11 5.19 0.38 -0.14
C THR A 11 4.28 0.07 1.04
N VAL A 12 4.84 -0.40 2.15
CA VAL A 12 4.07 -0.68 3.37
C VAL A 12 4.20 0.46 4.36
N LEU A 13 3.07 0.95 4.85
CA LEU A 13 2.99 2.00 5.84
C LEU A 13 3.30 1.44 7.24
N MET A 14 4.26 2.04 7.91
CA MET A 14 4.79 1.63 9.21
C MET A 14 4.60 2.75 10.23
N GLY A 15 4.42 2.39 11.49
CA GLY A 15 4.21 3.33 12.59
C GLY A 15 3.03 2.91 13.48
N SER A 16 2.65 3.77 14.43
CA SER A 16 1.47 3.52 15.26
C SER A 16 0.19 3.53 14.44
N GLU A 17 -0.82 2.76 14.84
CA GLU A 17 -2.09 2.67 14.11
C GLU A 17 -2.72 4.05 13.83
N ASN A 18 -2.70 4.94 14.83
CA ASN A 18 -3.18 6.31 14.67
C ASN A 18 -2.41 7.10 13.60
N ALA A 19 -1.08 6.95 13.57
CA ALA A 19 -0.25 7.62 12.58
C ALA A 19 -0.49 7.08 11.17
N ARG A 20 -0.66 5.76 11.03
CA ARG A 20 -0.99 5.13 9.74
C ARG A 20 -2.36 5.60 9.23
N ARG A 21 -3.37 5.58 10.10
CA ARG A 21 -4.72 6.07 9.78
C ARG A 21 -4.71 7.54 9.34
N GLN A 22 -3.96 8.40 10.03
CA GLN A 22 -3.82 9.80 9.64
C GLN A 22 -3.25 9.97 8.22
N VAL A 23 -2.22 9.19 7.88
CA VAL A 23 -1.64 9.19 6.53
C VAL A 23 -2.64 8.70 5.49
N MET A 24 -3.33 7.60 5.74
CA MET A 24 -4.34 7.05 4.83
C MET A 24 -5.50 8.02 4.61
N THR A 25 -5.98 8.69 5.65
CA THR A 25 -7.01 9.74 5.53
C THR A 25 -6.53 10.95 4.73
N ALA A 26 -5.26 11.34 4.87
CA ALA A 26 -4.70 12.48 4.15
C ALA A 26 -4.52 12.25 2.64
N LEU A 27 -4.49 10.99 2.19
CA LEU A 27 -4.25 10.59 0.79
C LEU A 27 -5.53 10.37 -0.04
N ASP A 28 -6.62 11.03 0.31
CA ASP A 28 -7.92 10.89 -0.35
C ASP A 28 -7.90 11.18 -1.87
N GLU A 29 -8.91 10.71 -2.60
CA GLU A 29 -9.03 10.73 -4.08
C GLU A 29 -8.82 12.11 -4.71
N SER A 30 -9.10 13.18 -3.97
CA SER A 30 -8.92 14.57 -4.39
C SER A 30 -7.49 15.11 -4.25
N THR A 31 -6.58 14.36 -3.61
CA THR A 31 -5.27 14.86 -3.15
C THR A 31 -4.09 14.40 -4.01
N GLY A 32 -4.29 13.42 -4.89
CA GLY A 32 -3.26 12.88 -5.77
C GLY A 32 -2.69 13.96 -6.71
N ARG A 33 -1.38 14.25 -6.57
CA ARG A 33 -0.63 15.12 -7.48
C ARG A 33 0.56 14.38 -8.06
N CYS A 34 0.81 14.56 -9.36
CA CYS A 34 2.00 14.02 -9.99
C CYS A 34 3.23 14.89 -9.68
N ALA A 35 4.43 14.42 -10.04
CA ALA A 35 5.68 15.15 -9.81
C ALA A 35 5.72 16.54 -10.47
N GLY A 36 4.93 16.76 -11.53
CA GLY A 36 4.76 18.06 -12.19
C GLY A 36 3.77 19.02 -11.52
N GLY A 37 3.12 18.62 -10.42
CA GLY A 37 2.19 19.46 -9.67
C GLY A 37 0.77 19.54 -10.24
N HIS A 38 0.46 18.80 -11.32
CA HIS A 38 -0.91 18.67 -11.81
C HIS A 38 -1.78 17.97 -10.76
N GLY A 39 -2.95 18.54 -10.46
CA GLY A 39 -3.95 17.91 -9.61
C GLY A 39 -4.73 16.83 -10.36
N SER A 40 -5.29 15.88 -9.60
CA SER A 40 -6.20 14.81 -10.06
C SER A 40 -5.51 13.60 -10.70
N VAL A 41 -4.46 13.08 -10.06
CA VAL A 41 -4.02 11.72 -10.36
C VAL A 41 -5.06 10.75 -9.77
N PRO A 42 -5.65 9.83 -10.57
CA PRO A 42 -6.69 8.94 -10.07
C PRO A 42 -6.14 8.04 -8.97
N VAL A 43 -6.82 8.07 -7.81
CA VAL A 43 -6.53 7.24 -6.65
C VAL A 43 -7.69 6.26 -6.49
N GLN A 44 -7.37 5.00 -6.21
CA GLN A 44 -8.37 4.00 -5.86
C GLN A 44 -8.06 3.44 -4.48
N ARG A 45 -9.07 3.34 -3.62
CA ARG A 45 -8.94 2.72 -2.30
C ARG A 45 -9.55 1.31 -2.29
N LEU A 46 -8.81 0.36 -1.73
CA LEU A 46 -9.24 -0.99 -1.45
C LEU A 46 -9.36 -1.18 0.05
N SER A 47 -10.57 -1.34 0.53
CA SER A 47 -10.89 -1.62 1.93
C SER A 47 -11.84 -2.82 1.99
N PRO A 48 -11.75 -3.66 3.04
CA PRO A 48 -12.65 -4.80 3.16
C PRO A 48 -14.04 -4.31 3.57
N THR A 49 -15.06 -5.00 3.09
CA THR A 49 -16.39 -4.93 3.70
C THR A 49 -16.44 -5.85 4.92
N SER A 50 -17.17 -5.47 5.98
CA SER A 50 -17.29 -6.30 7.18
C SER A 50 -17.77 -7.72 6.87
N GLY A 51 -17.05 -8.73 7.35
CA GLY A 51 -17.37 -10.15 7.13
C GLY A 51 -17.02 -10.68 5.73
N GLU A 52 -16.40 -9.86 4.87
CA GLU A 52 -16.02 -10.26 3.53
C GLU A 52 -14.87 -11.28 3.55
N GLY A 53 -15.06 -12.40 2.85
CA GLY A 53 -14.04 -13.45 2.71
C GLY A 53 -12.96 -13.13 1.67
N VAL A 54 -12.06 -14.08 1.44
CA VAL A 54 -10.91 -13.92 0.53
C VAL A 54 -11.31 -13.69 -0.94
N GLY A 55 -12.36 -14.36 -1.43
CA GLY A 55 -12.77 -14.30 -2.84
C GLY A 55 -13.13 -12.89 -3.33
N PRO A 56 -14.09 -12.19 -2.69
CA PRO A 56 -14.43 -10.82 -3.04
C PRO A 56 -13.25 -9.84 -2.94
N ARG A 57 -12.36 -10.01 -1.94
CA ARG A 57 -11.15 -9.18 -1.80
C ARG A 57 -10.19 -9.38 -2.98
N LEU A 58 -9.98 -10.62 -3.42
CA LEU A 58 -9.20 -10.91 -4.63
C LEU A 58 -9.85 -10.32 -5.89
N ALA A 59 -11.18 -10.36 -6.00
CA ALA A 59 -11.90 -9.73 -7.10
C ALA A 59 -11.67 -8.20 -7.11
N ALA A 60 -11.75 -7.53 -5.95
CA ALA A 60 -11.47 -6.11 -5.84
C ALA A 60 -10.03 -5.75 -6.23
N VAL A 61 -9.06 -6.59 -5.86
CA VAL A 61 -7.66 -6.44 -6.29
C VAL A 61 -7.51 -6.58 -7.81
N GLU A 62 -8.20 -7.54 -8.44
CA GLU A 62 -8.18 -7.69 -9.90
C GLU A 62 -8.89 -6.55 -10.64
N GLU A 63 -9.96 -5.98 -10.08
CA GLU A 63 -10.58 -4.77 -10.62
C GLU A 63 -9.61 -3.59 -10.55
N ALA A 64 -8.93 -3.39 -9.40
CA ALA A 64 -7.90 -2.36 -9.29
C ALA A 64 -6.75 -2.60 -10.27
N ARG A 65 -6.35 -3.85 -10.49
CA ARG A 65 -5.35 -4.22 -11.48
C ARG A 65 -5.78 -3.82 -12.90
N ARG A 66 -7.05 -3.94 -13.25
CA ARG A 66 -7.60 -3.56 -14.57
C ARG A 66 -7.97 -2.09 -14.73
N GLY A 67 -8.13 -1.34 -13.63
CA GLY A 67 -8.48 0.08 -13.64
C GLY A 67 -7.39 1.02 -14.18
N ASP A 68 -7.61 2.32 -14.07
CA ASP A 68 -6.70 3.37 -14.56
C ASP A 68 -6.06 4.20 -13.44
N ALA A 69 -6.34 3.87 -12.17
CA ALA A 69 -5.76 4.52 -11.01
C ALA A 69 -4.23 4.47 -11.05
N SER A 70 -3.57 5.61 -10.84
CA SER A 70 -2.10 5.65 -10.75
C SER A 70 -1.60 5.41 -9.33
N ILE A 71 -2.46 5.64 -8.33
CA ILE A 71 -2.21 5.34 -6.92
C ILE A 71 -3.29 4.39 -6.43
N VAL A 72 -2.88 3.29 -5.80
CA VAL A 72 -3.79 2.35 -5.13
C VAL A 72 -3.47 2.33 -3.64
N LEU A 73 -4.47 2.67 -2.83
CA LEU A 73 -4.39 2.64 -1.38
C LEU A 73 -5.05 1.37 -0.87
N VAL A 74 -4.27 0.50 -0.23
CA VAL A 74 -4.77 -0.73 0.38
C VAL A 74 -4.92 -0.46 1.87
N ASP A 75 -6.15 -0.35 2.33
CA ASP A 75 -6.50 0.05 3.70
C ASP A 75 -7.12 -1.14 4.42
N ARG A 76 -6.30 -1.82 5.23
CA ARG A 76 -6.70 -2.93 6.11
C ARG A 76 -7.36 -4.09 5.36
N LEU A 77 -7.04 -4.26 4.08
CA LEU A 77 -7.69 -5.22 3.18
C LEU A 77 -7.59 -6.68 3.66
N THR A 78 -6.63 -7.05 4.53
CA THR A 78 -6.47 -8.43 5.01
C THR A 78 -7.03 -8.68 6.41
N ASP A 79 -7.72 -7.71 7.00
CA ASP A 79 -8.30 -7.82 8.34
C ASP A 79 -9.25 -9.01 8.47
N GLY A 80 -9.10 -9.78 9.54
CA GLY A 80 -9.92 -10.96 9.82
C GLY A 80 -9.60 -12.21 8.97
N LEU A 81 -8.64 -12.13 8.03
CA LEU A 81 -8.21 -13.30 7.26
C LEU A 81 -7.24 -14.19 8.05
N SER A 82 -7.23 -15.47 7.66
CA SER A 82 -6.17 -16.40 8.03
C SER A 82 -4.81 -15.95 7.47
N SER A 83 -3.71 -16.47 8.01
CA SER A 83 -2.36 -16.17 7.49
C SER A 83 -2.21 -16.60 6.02
N THR A 84 -2.78 -17.74 5.64
CA THR A 84 -2.79 -18.25 4.26
C THR A 84 -3.55 -17.31 3.32
N ASP A 85 -4.75 -16.89 3.70
CA ASP A 85 -5.59 -16.01 2.88
C ASP A 85 -4.98 -14.60 2.80
N ARG A 86 -4.43 -14.09 3.92
CA ARG A 86 -3.67 -12.84 3.93
C ARG A 86 -2.54 -12.89 2.91
N ARG A 87 -1.75 -13.96 2.92
CA ARG A 87 -0.63 -14.15 1.99
C ARG A 87 -1.10 -14.15 0.53
N ALA A 88 -2.22 -14.82 0.23
CA ALA A 88 -2.81 -14.84 -1.10
C ALA A 88 -3.23 -13.43 -1.57
N VAL A 89 -3.92 -12.67 -0.71
CA VAL A 89 -4.34 -11.30 -1.02
C VAL A 89 -3.13 -10.37 -1.20
N LEU A 90 -2.15 -10.39 -0.29
CA LEU A 90 -0.93 -9.56 -0.41
C LEU A 90 -0.12 -9.89 -1.67
N SER A 91 -0.02 -11.16 -2.04
CA SER A 91 0.61 -11.57 -3.28
C SER A 91 -0.11 -11.01 -4.51
N ALA A 92 -1.44 -10.98 -4.50
CA ALA A 92 -2.23 -10.39 -5.58
C ALA A 92 -2.09 -8.86 -5.62
N VAL A 93 -2.09 -8.20 -4.45
CA VAL A 93 -1.86 -6.75 -4.32
C VAL A 93 -0.53 -6.34 -4.93
N ARG A 94 0.54 -7.13 -4.72
CA ARG A 94 1.85 -6.86 -5.34
C ARG A 94 1.77 -6.75 -6.87
N SER A 95 0.93 -7.57 -7.51
CA SER A 95 0.74 -7.52 -8.96
C SER A 95 0.06 -6.24 -9.47
N VAL A 96 -0.59 -5.47 -8.59
CA VAL A 96 -1.19 -4.16 -8.94
C VAL A 96 -0.12 -3.11 -9.24
N ALA A 97 1.08 -3.24 -8.66
CA ALA A 97 2.18 -2.30 -8.89
C ALA A 97 2.82 -2.48 -10.29
N ALA A 98 2.81 -3.70 -10.84
CA ALA A 98 3.47 -4.07 -12.10
C ALA A 98 3.22 -3.15 -13.32
N PRO A 99 2.00 -2.62 -13.58
CA PRO A 99 1.76 -1.65 -14.65
C PRO A 99 2.34 -0.24 -14.39
N GLY A 100 3.19 -0.06 -13.38
CA GLY A 100 3.82 1.22 -13.04
C GLY A 100 3.01 2.06 -12.05
N ARG A 101 2.13 1.44 -11.26
CA ARG A 101 1.32 2.14 -10.26
C ARG A 101 2.04 2.24 -8.92
N ALA A 102 1.76 3.29 -8.17
CA ALA A 102 2.17 3.37 -6.77
C ALA A 102 1.14 2.65 -5.90
N VAL A 103 1.58 1.67 -5.10
CA VAL A 103 0.71 0.96 -4.16
C VAL A 103 1.18 1.27 -2.74
N LEU A 104 0.30 1.84 -1.91
CA LEU A 104 0.55 2.07 -0.49
C LEU A 104 -0.35 1.15 0.35
N VAL A 105 0.25 0.40 1.27
CA VAL A 105 -0.44 -0.63 2.05
C VAL A 105 -0.41 -0.30 3.53
N ASP A 106 -1.57 -0.12 4.15
CA ASP A 106 -1.77 -0.22 5.60
C ASP A 106 -2.40 -1.58 5.92
N ASP A 107 -1.70 -2.40 6.71
CA ASP A 107 -2.16 -3.72 7.10
C ASP A 107 -2.11 -3.88 8.64
N ALA A 108 -2.99 -4.72 9.20
CA ALA A 108 -2.93 -5.09 10.62
C ALA A 108 -1.65 -5.86 10.97
N ASP A 109 -1.12 -6.63 10.00
CA ASP A 109 0.11 -7.40 10.09
C ASP A 109 1.16 -6.79 9.13
N PRO A 110 1.80 -5.67 9.53
CA PRO A 110 2.76 -4.98 8.68
C PRO A 110 3.99 -5.84 8.34
N VAL A 111 4.34 -6.83 9.17
CA VAL A 111 5.46 -7.74 8.90
C VAL A 111 5.11 -8.70 7.76
N ALA A 112 3.90 -9.26 7.75
CA ALA A 112 3.42 -10.05 6.63
C ALA A 112 3.37 -9.22 5.35
N ALA A 113 2.88 -7.97 5.42
CA ALA A 113 2.85 -7.07 4.27
C ALA A 113 4.24 -6.72 3.74
N LEU A 114 5.21 -6.44 4.62
CA LEU A 114 6.60 -6.13 4.24
C LEU A 114 7.28 -7.26 3.46
N SER A 115 6.88 -8.50 3.69
CA SER A 115 7.43 -9.66 2.95
C SER A 115 7.12 -9.64 1.44
N PHE A 116 6.21 -8.77 1.00
CA PHE A 116 5.83 -8.59 -0.41
C PHE A 116 6.21 -7.21 -0.96
N ALA A 117 6.66 -6.31 -0.09
CA ALA A 117 6.87 -4.91 -0.41
C ALA A 117 8.27 -4.64 -0.95
N ASP A 118 8.38 -3.61 -1.77
CA ASP A 118 9.66 -3.09 -2.26
C ASP A 118 10.22 -1.99 -1.32
N GLY A 119 9.36 -1.46 -0.43
CA GLY A 119 9.71 -0.39 0.49
C GLY A 119 8.78 -0.30 1.70
N ALA A 120 9.21 0.48 2.68
CA ALA A 120 8.47 0.86 3.86
C ALA A 120 8.35 2.39 3.93
N LEU A 121 7.19 2.89 4.31
CA LEU A 121 6.97 4.30 4.62
C LEU A 121 6.76 4.43 6.12
N ARG A 122 7.74 4.94 6.86
CA ARG A 122 7.62 5.15 8.31
C ARG A 122 6.98 6.50 8.61
N SER A 123 5.99 6.48 9.50
CA SER A 123 5.46 7.68 10.15
C SER A 123 5.95 7.74 11.60
N ALA A 124 6.77 8.75 11.90
CA ALA A 124 7.32 8.98 13.24
C ALA A 124 7.36 10.48 13.55
N GLY A 125 6.77 10.90 14.67
CA GLY A 125 6.82 12.30 15.13
C GLY A 125 6.22 13.31 14.15
N GLY A 126 5.27 12.91 13.31
CA GLY A 126 4.66 13.76 12.28
C GLY A 126 5.47 13.88 10.98
N ALA A 127 6.62 13.20 10.87
CA ALA A 127 7.40 13.10 9.65
C ALA A 127 7.17 11.76 8.95
N LEU A 128 7.28 11.77 7.61
CA LEU A 128 7.23 10.58 6.76
C LEU A 128 8.61 10.32 6.14
N SER A 129 9.09 9.09 6.26
CA SER A 129 10.38 8.63 5.71
C SER A 129 10.19 7.36 4.90
N LEU A 130 10.64 7.37 3.64
CA LEU A 130 10.62 6.20 2.77
C LEU A 130 11.94 5.42 2.91
N GLU A 131 11.84 4.13 3.17
CA GLU A 131 12.95 3.19 3.36
C GLU A 131 12.82 2.04 2.35
N PRO A 132 13.83 1.74 1.52
CA PRO A 132 13.78 0.59 0.62
C PRO A 132 13.86 -0.72 1.41
N VAL A 133 13.12 -1.73 0.98
CA VAL A 133 13.15 -3.09 1.54
C VAL A 133 13.87 -3.97 0.51
N GLY A 134 15.19 -4.12 0.65
CA GLY A 134 15.96 -4.91 -0.33
C GLY A 134 17.45 -4.58 -0.50
N GLY A 135 18.02 -3.71 0.33
CA GLY A 135 19.46 -3.53 0.43
C GLY A 135 20.04 -4.26 1.63
N PHE A 136 19.94 -5.60 1.67
CA PHE A 136 20.81 -6.35 2.56
C PHE A 136 22.20 -6.34 1.92
N ASP A 137 23.00 -5.33 2.24
CA ASP A 137 24.44 -5.56 2.31
C ASP A 137 24.59 -6.63 3.38
N TYR A 138 24.67 -7.89 2.95
CA TYR A 138 25.24 -8.93 3.77
C TYR A 138 26.57 -8.37 4.24
N LEU A 139 26.68 -8.11 5.55
CA LEU A 139 27.96 -7.92 6.18
C LEU A 139 28.77 -9.17 5.84
N ALA A 140 29.66 -9.05 4.87
CA ALA A 140 30.71 -10.01 4.66
C ALA A 140 31.48 -10.08 5.98
N SER A 141 31.32 -11.19 6.70
CA SER A 141 32.17 -11.62 7.81
C SER A 141 32.27 -13.13 7.77
#